data_AF-A0A0D6KL74-F1
#
_entry.id   AF-A0A0D6KL74-F1
#
_cell.length_a   1.000
_cell.length_b   1.000
_cell.length_c   1.000
_cell.angle_alpha   90.00
_cell.angle_beta   90.00
_cell.angle_gamma   90.00
#
_symmetry.space_group_name_H-M   'P 1'
#
loop_
_entity.id
_entity.type
_entity.pdbx_description
1 polymer ?
#
loop_
_entity_poly.entity_id
_entity_poly.type
_entity_poly.pdbx_seq_one_letter_code
_entity_poly.pdbx_strand_id
1 'polypeptide(L)' 'MNQAEKYYQVSGTLKPDHPSYIERQADKNLYEELKNGNFCYVLNSRQMGKSSLQVRVSQKCKDSGLKLRN' A
#
# COMPACT_ATOMS: atom_id res chain seq x y z
N MET A 1 13.58 14.86 20.42
CA MET A 1 12.63 15.95 20.08
C MET A 1 11.46 15.30 19.38
N ASN A 2 10.32 15.21 20.08
CA ASN A 2 9.12 14.48 19.65
C ASN A 2 8.47 15.16 18.43
N GLN A 3 8.59 14.55 17.25
CA GLN A 3 7.63 14.84 16.18
C GLN A 3 6.38 14.06 16.52
N ALA A 4 5.32 14.75 16.93
CA ALA A 4 3.97 14.22 16.80
C ALA A 4 3.83 13.80 15.33
N GLU A 5 3.79 12.48 15.06
CA GLU A 5 3.50 11.99 13.72
C GLU A 5 2.23 12.69 13.28
N LYS A 6 2.32 13.49 12.22
CA LYS A 6 1.16 14.20 11.68
C LYS A 6 0.16 13.13 11.28
N TYR A 7 -0.90 12.98 12.08
CA TYR A 7 -1.94 11.98 11.84
C TYR A 7 -2.44 12.06 10.40
N TYR A 8 -2.58 13.27 9.85
CA TYR A 8 -3.07 13.49 8.51
C TYR A 8 -1.99 14.00 7.54
N GLN A 9 -1.98 13.43 6.32
CA GLN A 9 -1.12 13.85 5.21
C GLN A 9 -1.98 14.10 3.97
N VAL A 10 -1.86 15.31 3.41
CA VAL A 10 -2.71 15.79 2.30
C VAL A 10 -2.33 15.18 0.95
N SER A 11 -1.04 14.92 0.72
CA SER A 11 -0.54 14.51 -0.59
C SER A 11 0.64 13.55 -0.48
N GLY A 12 0.92 12.85 -1.58
CA GLY A 12 2.00 11.87 -1.65
C GLY A 12 1.59 10.48 -1.17
N THR A 13 2.59 9.62 -1.01
CA THR A 13 2.42 8.23 -0.61
C THR A 13 2.53 8.13 0.91
N LEU A 14 1.56 7.46 1.54
CA LEU A 14 1.64 7.11 2.96
C LEU A 14 2.61 5.94 3.13
N LYS A 15 3.39 5.97 4.21
CA LYS A 15 4.21 4.81 4.62
C LYS A 15 3.31 3.59 4.91
N PRO A 16 3.81 2.35 4.76
CA PRO A 16 3.02 1.14 5.01
C PRO A 16 2.32 1.12 6.38
N ASP A 17 2.97 1.67 7.40
CA ASP A 17 2.56 1.71 8.81
C ASP A 17 1.93 3.03 9.25
N HIS A 18 1.65 3.96 8.30
CA HIS A 18 1.13 5.28 8.64
C HIS A 18 -0.23 5.20 9.36
N PRO A 19 -0.41 5.89 10.51
CA PRO A 19 -1.58 5.68 11.39
C PRO A 19 -2.93 6.12 10.79
N SER A 20 -2.94 7.01 9.78
CA SER A 20 -4.16 7.38 9.07
C SER A 20 -4.51 6.54 7.84
N TYR A 21 -3.70 5.53 7.52
CA TYR A 21 -4.05 4.62 6.43
C TYR A 21 -5.22 3.72 6.86
N ILE A 22 -6.31 3.77 6.10
CA ILE A 22 -7.45 2.87 6.28
C ILE A 22 -7.32 1.75 5.24
N GLU A 23 -7.34 0.50 5.72
CA GLU A 23 -7.33 -0.68 4.86
C GLU A 23 -8.60 -0.74 4.01
N ARG A 24 -8.42 -0.97 2.70
CA ARG A 24 -9.49 -1.07 1.71
C ARG A 24 -9.63 -2.51 1.26
N GLN A 25 -10.75 -2.84 0.62
CA GLN A 25 -10.92 -4.15 -0.02
C GLN A 25 -9.82 -4.44 -1.06
N ALA A 26 -9.33 -3.40 -1.74
CA ALA A 26 -8.26 -3.50 -2.72
C ALA A 26 -6.93 -4.00 -2.12
N ASP A 27 -6.63 -3.74 -0.84
CA ASP A 27 -5.43 -4.24 -0.16
C ASP A 27 -5.40 -5.77 -0.12
N LYS A 28 -6.55 -6.36 0.21
CA LYS A 28 -6.73 -7.82 0.27
C LYS A 28 -6.71 -8.41 -1.12
N ASN A 29 -7.50 -7.85 -2.04
CA ASN A 29 -7.59 -8.36 -3.40
C ASN A 29 -6.22 -8.33 -4.09
N LEU A 30 -5.50 -7.21 -4.03
CA LEU A 30 -4.19 -7.10 -4.67
C LEU A 30 -3.17 -8.08 -4.07
N TYR A 31 -3.17 -8.25 -2.74
CA TYR A 31 -2.26 -9.19 -2.09
C TYR A 31 -2.53 -10.65 -2.50
N GLU A 32 -3.79 -11.08 -2.50
CA GLU A 32 -4.15 -12.46 -2.87
C GLU A 32 -3.88 -12.74 -4.35
N GLU A 33 -4.22 -11.81 -5.25
CA GLU A 33 -3.94 -11.96 -6.68
C GLU A 33 -2.43 -12.04 -6.97
N LEU A 34 -1.62 -11.20 -6.30
CA LEU A 34 -0.16 -11.27 -6.41
C LEU A 34 0.40 -12.58 -5.85
N LYS A 35 -0.17 -13.09 -4.77
CA LYS A 35 0.20 -14.39 -4.18
C LYS A 35 -0.13 -15.55 -5.12
N ASN A 36 -1.20 -15.44 -5.91
CA ASN A 36 -1.57 -16.39 -6.95
C ASN A 36 -0.70 -16.30 -8.22
N GLY A 37 0.24 -15.34 -8.27
CA GLY A 37 1.11 -15.13 -9.43
C GLY A 37 0.48 -14.33 -10.56
N ASN A 38 -0.65 -13.68 -10.31
CA ASN A 38 -1.34 -12.88 -11.31
C ASN A 38 -0.68 -11.50 -11.48
N PHE A 39 -0.70 -10.99 -12.72
CA PHE A 39 -0.26 -9.64 -13.00
C PHE A 39 -1.40 -8.65 -12.72
N CYS A 40 -1.19 -7.69 -11.82
CA CYS A 40 -2.23 -6.78 -11.36
C CYS A 40 -1.98 -5.32 -11.77
N TYR A 41 -3.01 -4.66 -12.29
CA TYR A 41 -2.98 -3.22 -12.56
C TYR A 41 -3.71 -2.45 -11.45
N VAL A 42 -3.07 -1.39 -10.93
CA VAL A 42 -3.69 -0.48 -9.95
C VAL A 42 -4.08 0.82 -10.64
N LEU A 43 -5.29 0.88 -11.19
CA LEU A 43 -5.80 2.01 -11.96
C LEU A 43 -6.82 2.81 -11.15
N ASN A 44 -6.53 4.09 -10.93
CA ASN A 44 -7.47 5.03 -10.32
C ASN A 44 -7.06 6.49 -10.63
N SER A 45 -7.99 7.43 -10.43
CA SER A 45 -7.79 8.87 -10.51
C SER A 45 -6.60 9.37 -9.66
N ARG A 46 -6.16 10.59 -9.93
CA ARG A 46 -5.08 11.23 -9.16
C ARG A 46 -5.49 11.35 -7.68
N GLN A 47 -4.51 11.26 -6.79
CA GLN A 47 -4.68 11.46 -5.34
C GLN A 47 -5.64 10.49 -4.61
N MET A 48 -5.97 9.34 -5.20
CA MET A 48 -6.83 8.31 -4.56
C MET A 48 -6.08 7.31 -3.66
N GLY A 49 -4.81 7.54 -3.38
CA GLY A 49 -4.01 6.65 -2.52
C GLY A 49 -3.51 5.35 -3.18
N LYS A 50 -3.54 5.25 -4.52
CA LYS A 50 -3.04 4.07 -5.24
C LYS A 50 -1.57 3.72 -4.96
N SER A 51 -0.71 4.73 -4.80
CA SER A 51 0.69 4.53 -4.46
C SER A 51 0.84 4.02 -3.01
N SER A 52 0.01 4.52 -2.09
CA SER A 52 -0.02 4.03 -0.70
C SER A 52 -0.46 2.57 -0.61
N LEU A 53 -1.49 2.21 -1.39
CA LEU A 53 -1.92 0.82 -1.55
C LEU A 53 -0.78 -0.06 -2.06
N GLN A 54 -0.10 0.34 -3.13
CA GLN A 54 1.01 -0.41 -3.71
C GLN A 54 2.15 -0.62 -2.69
N VAL A 55 2.56 0.44 -1.98
CA VAL A 55 3.64 0.37 -0.99
C VAL A 55 3.28 -0.54 0.17
N ARG A 56 2.04 -0.47 0.68
CA ARG A 56 1.57 -1.34 1.77
C ARG A 56 1.50 -2.80 1.37
N VAL A 57 0.92 -3.11 0.20
CA VAL A 57 0.87 -4.49 -0.30
C VAL A 57 2.26 -5.00 -0.62
N SER A 58 3.15 -4.16 -1.17
CA SER A 58 4.54 -4.53 -1.43
C SER A 58 5.29 -4.88 -0.16
N GLN A 59 5.06 -4.14 0.93
CA GLN A 59 5.63 -4.47 2.24
C GLN A 59 5.08 -5.81 2.74
N LYS A 60 3.75 -6.01 2.69
CA LYS A 60 3.11 -7.27 3.09
C LYS A 60 3.61 -8.49 2.30
N CYS A 61 3.84 -8.32 0.99
CA CYS A 61 4.46 -9.36 0.16
C CYS A 61 5.88 -9.69 0.62
N LYS A 62 6.71 -8.68 0.89
CA LYS A 62 8.07 -8.90 1.40
C LYS A 62 8.04 -9.63 2.75
N ASP A 63 7.15 -9.22 3.65
CA ASP A 63 7.02 -9.81 4.98
C ASP A 63 6.54 -11.27 4.92
N SER A 64 5.76 -11.65 3.89
CA SER A 64 5.36 -13.04 3.65
C SER A 64 6.35 -13.86 2.81
N GLY A 65 7.51 -13.29 2.46
CA GLY A 65 8.54 -13.93 1.63
C GLY A 65 8.24 -13.92 0.12
N LEU A 66 7.17 -13.24 -0.32
CA LEU A 66 6.85 -13.07 -1.74
C LEU A 66 7.77 -12.00 -2.35
N LYS A 67 8.59 -12.40 -3.33
CA LYS A 67 9.52 -11.50 -4.02
C LYS A 67 8.83 -10.81 -5.20
N LEU A 68 8.56 -9.52 -5.05
CA LEU A 68 8.11 -8.67 -6.15
C LEU A 68 9.30 -8.28 -7.05
N ARG A 69 9.08 -8.31 -8.37
CA ARG A 69 10.03 -7.79 -9.37
C ARG A 69 9.60 -6.39 -9.77
N ASN A 70 10.58 -5.47 -9.81
CA ASN A 70 10.42 -4.11 -10.32
C ASN A 70 10.72 -4.05 -11.80
#